data_AF-A0A8I2YWJ0-F1
#
_entry.id   AF-A0A8I2YWJ0-F1
#
_cell.length_a   1.000
_cell.length_b   1.000
_cell.length_c   1.000
_cell.angle_alpha   90.00
_cell.angle_beta   90.00
_cell.angle_gamma   90.00
#
_symmetry.space_group_name_H-M   'P 1'
#
loop_
_entity.id
_entity.type
_entity.pdbx_description
1 polymer ?
#
loop_
_entity_poly.entity_id
_entity_poly.type
_entity_poly.pdbx_seq_one_letter_code
_entity_poly.pdbx_strand_id
1 'polypeptide(L)' 'MGKVHGSLARAGKVKSQTPKVEKQEKEKASTGRAKKRELYNRRQVLHPSLLHTDQSCTDSSMS' A
#
# COMPACT_ATOMS: atom_id res chain seq x y z
N MET A 1 -16.03 2.61 -39.71
CA MET A 1 -15.32 3.68 -38.97
C MET A 1 -14.06 3.09 -38.38
N GLY A 2 -12.91 3.35 -39.02
CA GLY A 2 -11.64 2.65 -38.75
C GLY A 2 -10.94 3.07 -37.46
N LYS A 3 -9.87 2.34 -37.11
CA LYS A 3 -8.97 2.63 -35.99
C LYS A 3 -8.15 3.89 -36.30
N VAL A 4 -8.49 5.02 -35.68
CA VAL A 4 -7.83 6.32 -35.88
C VAL A 4 -6.78 6.57 -34.80
N HIS A 5 -5.57 7.01 -35.20
CA HIS A 5 -4.43 7.34 -34.32
C HIS A 5 -4.60 8.67 -33.57
N GLY A 6 -3.97 8.80 -32.39
CA GLY A 6 -4.09 9.90 -31.40
C GLY A 6 -4.33 11.29 -32.00
N SER A 7 -5.54 11.86 -31.82
CA SER A 7 -5.87 13.23 -32.25
C SER A 7 -6.31 14.08 -31.06
N LEU A 8 -6.15 15.40 -31.17
CA LEU A 8 -6.52 16.37 -30.12
C LEU A 8 -7.98 16.25 -29.68
N ALA A 9 -8.87 15.86 -30.60
CA ALA A 9 -10.29 15.61 -30.32
C ALA A 9 -10.56 14.48 -29.30
N ARG A 10 -9.53 13.69 -28.93
CA ARG A 10 -9.64 12.61 -27.93
C ARG A 10 -8.96 12.93 -26.61
N ALA A 11 -8.52 14.17 -26.41
CA ALA A 11 -8.04 14.64 -25.12
C ALA A 11 -9.12 14.47 -24.04
N GLY A 12 -8.74 14.03 -22.85
CA GLY A 12 -9.67 13.85 -21.73
C GLY A 12 -10.60 12.64 -21.81
N LYS A 13 -10.62 11.87 -22.92
CA LYS A 13 -11.51 10.72 -23.16
C LYS A 13 -11.66 9.80 -21.94
N VAL A 14 -10.55 9.45 -21.31
CA VAL A 14 -10.55 8.48 -20.20
C VAL A 14 -11.16 9.08 -18.94
N LYS A 15 -10.83 10.34 -18.61
CA LYS A 15 -11.33 11.03 -17.41
C LYS A 15 -12.83 11.32 -17.50
N SER A 16 -13.35 11.57 -18.70
CA SER A 16 -14.80 11.74 -18.92
C SER A 16 -15.56 10.42 -18.97
N GLN A 17 -14.90 9.33 -19.38
CA GLN A 17 -15.51 8.00 -19.41
C GLN A 17 -15.65 7.38 -18.02
N THR A 18 -14.73 7.69 -17.08
CA THR A 18 -14.79 7.15 -15.72
C THR A 18 -15.91 7.78 -14.90
N PRO A 19 -16.71 7.00 -14.14
CA PRO A 19 -17.71 7.55 -13.25
C PRO A 19 -17.05 8.46 -12.21
N LYS A 20 -17.64 9.64 -11.99
CA LYS A 20 -17.11 10.60 -11.03
C LYS A 20 -17.48 10.16 -9.61
N VAL A 21 -16.54 9.53 -8.91
CA VAL A 21 -16.71 9.19 -7.50
C VAL A 21 -16.29 10.38 -6.64
N GLU A 22 -17.17 10.77 -5.72
CA GLU A 22 -16.89 11.80 -4.73
C GLU A 22 -15.88 11.30 -3.69
N LYS A 23 -15.12 12.23 -3.10
CA LYS A 23 -14.15 11.86 -2.06
C LYS A 23 -14.91 11.49 -0.81
N GLN A 24 -14.70 10.28 -0.30
CA GLN A 24 -15.18 9.90 1.02
C GLN A 24 -14.54 10.80 2.08
N GLU A 25 -15.35 11.22 3.05
CA GLU A 25 -14.85 11.88 4.25
C GLU A 25 -14.02 10.89 5.06
N LYS A 26 -12.78 11.26 5.37
CA LYS A 26 -11.84 10.45 6.14
C LYS A 26 -11.33 11.27 7.29
N GLU A 27 -11.29 10.67 8.46
CA GLU A 27 -10.68 11.29 9.63
C GLU A 27 -9.20 11.62 9.37
N LYS A 28 -8.71 12.63 10.09
CA LYS A 28 -7.34 13.11 9.94
C LYS A 28 -6.39 11.97 10.32
N ALA A 29 -5.57 11.54 9.35
CA ALA A 29 -4.57 10.53 9.59
C ALA A 29 -3.55 11.00 10.63
N SER A 30 -3.07 10.07 11.47
CA SER A 30 -1.96 10.33 12.38
C SER A 30 -0.72 10.77 11.57
N THR A 31 -0.03 11.81 12.04
CA THR A 31 1.16 12.35 11.37
C THR A 31 2.42 12.22 12.24
N GLY A 32 3.59 12.28 11.60
CA GLY A 32 4.89 12.30 12.26
C GLY A 32 5.14 11.09 13.17
N ARG A 33 5.34 11.36 14.47
CA ARG A 33 5.70 10.36 15.48
C ARG A 33 4.54 9.39 15.77
N ALA A 34 3.31 9.88 15.81
CA ALA A 34 2.13 9.06 16.05
C ALA A 34 1.97 7.98 14.97
N LYS A 35 2.17 8.38 13.69
CA LYS A 35 2.16 7.45 12.56
C LYS A 35 3.26 6.39 12.66
N LYS A 36 4.48 6.78 13.04
CA LYS A 36 5.60 5.83 13.21
C LYS A 36 5.30 4.80 14.30
N ARG A 37 4.68 5.19 15.41
CA ARG A 37 4.25 4.26 16.46
C ARG A 37 3.19 3.29 15.95
N GLU A 38 2.18 3.79 15.25
CA GLU A 38 1.11 2.98 14.65
C GLU A 38 1.67 1.96 13.65
N LEU A 39 2.62 2.38 12.79
CA LEU A 39 3.27 1.50 11.83
C LEU A 39 4.14 0.43 12.50
N TYR A 40 4.89 0.77 13.54
CA TYR A 40 5.69 -0.19 14.30
C TYR A 40 4.80 -1.27 14.95
N ASN A 41 3.74 -0.82 15.63
CA ASN A 41 2.79 -1.73 16.27
C ASN A 41 2.12 -2.65 15.23
N ARG A 42 1.66 -2.11 14.09
CA ARG A 42 1.03 -2.88 13.01
C ARG A 42 1.97 -3.90 12.36
N ARG A 43 3.24 -3.54 12.16
CA ARG A 43 4.18 -4.35 11.35
C ARG A 43 4.91 -5.41 12.16
N GLN A 44 5.29 -5.11 13.39
CA GLN A 44 6.28 -5.90 14.13
C GLN A 44 5.72 -6.52 15.40
N VAL A 45 4.95 -5.76 16.19
CA VAL A 45 4.51 -6.22 17.52
C VAL A 45 3.21 -7.03 17.46
N LEU A 46 2.31 -6.72 16.52
CA LEU A 46 1.01 -7.39 16.39
C LEU A 46 0.94 -8.38 15.20
N HIS A 47 2.05 -8.62 14.50
CA HIS A 47 2.10 -9.52 13.34
C HIS A 47 3.08 -10.69 13.60
N PRO A 48 2.61 -11.81 14.18
CA PRO A 48 3.48 -12.90 14.65
C PRO A 48 4.11 -13.77 13.54
N SER A 49 3.76 -13.56 12.27
CA SER A 49 4.25 -14.40 11.16
C SER A 49 5.62 -13.99 10.58
N LEU A 50 6.24 -12.92 11.08
CA LEU A 50 7.59 -12.48 10.64
C LEU A 50 8.71 -12.79 11.65
N LEU A 51 8.42 -13.56 12.71
CA LEU A 51 9.39 -13.95 13.75
C LEU A 51 9.74 -15.45 13.76
N HIS A 52 9.64 -16.17 12.63
CA HIS A 52 9.85 -17.63 12.57
C HIS A 52 10.88 -18.11 11.53
N THR A 53 11.88 -17.32 11.18
CA THR A 53 13.00 -17.80 10.37
C THR A 53 14.30 -17.26 10.92
N ASP A 54 14.75 -17.78 12.06
CA ASP A 54 16.16 -17.70 12.52
C ASP A 54 16.49 -18.69 13.66
N GLN A 55 15.67 -19.71 13.95
CA GLN A 55 15.92 -20.65 15.08
C GLN A 55 16.65 -21.95 14.69
N SER A 56 17.03 -22.16 13.42
CA SER A 56 17.69 -23.40 12.99
C SER A 56 19.22 -23.38 13.06
N CYS A 57 19.85 -22.30 13.55
CA CYS A 57 21.31 -22.16 13.53
C CYS A 57 21.99 -22.11 14.91
N THR A 58 21.27 -22.30 16.04
CA THR A 58 21.89 -22.21 17.39
C THR A 58 22.08 -23.54 18.13
N ASP A 59 21.67 -24.69 17.58
CA ASP A 59 21.77 -26.00 18.25
C ASP A 59 22.85 -26.95 17.69
N SER A 60 23.91 -26.44 17.07
CA SER A 60 25.07 -27.26 16.64
C SER A 60 26.41 -26.83 17.23
N SER A 61 26.42 -26.11 18.36
CA SER A 61 27.65 -25.69 19.03
C SER A 61 27.69 -25.92 20.54
N MET A 62 27.04 -26.97 21.04
CA MET A 62 27.35 -27.52 22.36
C MET A 62 27.65 -29.01 22.18
N SER A 63 28.91 -29.27 21.80
CA SER A 63 29.60 -30.52 22.10
C SER A 63 29.89 -30.62 23.60
#